data_AF-A0A2E8A1Q8-F1
#
_entry.id   AF-A0A2E8A1Q8-F1
#
_cell.length_a   1.000
_cell.length_b   1.000
_cell.length_c   1.000
_cell.angle_alpha   90.00
_cell.angle_beta   90.00
_cell.angle_gamma   90.00
#
_symmetry.space_group_name_H-M   'P 1'
#
loop_
_entity.id
_entity.type
_entity.pdbx_description
1 polymer ?
#
loop_
_entity_poly.entity_id
_entity_poly.type
_entity_poly.pdbx_seq_one_letter_code
_entity_poly.pdbx_strand_id
1 'polypeptide(L)'
;MAKIPAVILQQFVGMGDYERTLAIDRASKDLNMSVSDILSELREFENGPAKPPQAKPSSFSAPERKSIFKASENEGEDSPSFLQDTHKYRFTYDPSQAGKKRQEGVEQAILCPHCNAALGIPSTRPIKVTCPSCMMDSTFET
;
A
#
# COMPACT_ATOMS: atom_id res chain seq x y z
N MET A 1 5.20 28.30 38.80
CA MET A 1 5.34 27.00 38.12
C MET A 1 4.05 26.73 37.39
N ALA A 2 4.03 26.97 36.07
CA ALA A 2 2.89 26.62 35.24
C ALA A 2 2.88 25.10 35.11
N LYS A 3 1.87 24.45 35.69
CA LYS A 3 1.73 23.00 35.64
C LYS A 3 1.06 22.65 34.31
N ILE A 4 1.65 21.73 33.53
CA ILE A 4 0.98 21.23 32.34
C ILE A 4 -0.30 20.51 32.78
N PRO A 5 -1.46 20.77 32.14
CA PRO A 5 -2.68 20.03 32.43
C PRO A 5 -2.48 18.52 32.29
N ALA A 6 -2.86 17.76 33.31
CA ALA A 6 -2.68 16.29 33.35
C ALA A 6 -3.36 15.56 32.17
N VAL A 7 -4.40 16.17 31.58
CA VAL A 7 -5.09 15.69 30.38
C VAL A 7 -4.14 15.61 29.18
N ILE A 8 -3.26 16.60 29.02
CA ILE A 8 -2.29 16.67 27.91
C ILE A 8 -1.19 15.63 28.11
N LEU A 9 -0.72 15.44 29.33
CA LEU A 9 0.28 14.41 29.65
C LEU A 9 -0.27 13.00 29.43
N GLN A 10 -1.53 12.74 29.80
CA GLN A 10 -2.18 11.45 29.55
C GLN A 10 -2.32 11.14 28.05
N GLN A 11 -2.54 12.16 27.22
CA GLN A 11 -2.59 12.02 25.77
C GLN A 11 -1.24 11.55 25.20
N PHE A 12 -0.12 12.09 25.67
CA PHE A 12 1.21 11.69 25.21
C PHE A 12 1.58 10.24 25.53
N VAL A 13 1.03 9.66 26.61
CA VAL A 13 1.26 8.26 26.99
C VAL A 13 0.54 7.28 26.05
N GLY A 14 -0.56 7.71 25.41
CA GLY A 14 -1.33 6.87 24.48
C GLY A 14 -0.86 6.94 23.01
N MET A 15 0.02 7.88 22.68
CA MET A 15 0.49 8.12 21.31
C MET A 15 1.79 7.34 21.03
N GLY A 16 1.98 6.94 19.77
CA GLY A 16 3.24 6.29 19.33
C GLY A 16 4.43 7.26 19.37
N ASP A 17 5.66 6.74 19.34
CA ASP A 17 6.88 7.54 19.54
C ASP A 17 6.99 8.75 18.60
N TYR A 18 6.69 8.58 17.31
CA TYR A 18 6.74 9.68 16.33
C TYR A 18 5.67 10.74 16.61
N GLU A 19 4.41 10.32 16.78
CA GLU A 19 3.30 11.23 17.06
C GLU A 19 3.49 11.97 18.40
N ARG A 20 4.06 11.29 19.39
CA ARG A 20 4.42 11.86 20.70
C ARG A 20 5.40 13.02 20.54
N THR A 21 6.45 12.89 19.73
CA THR A 21 7.41 13.98 19.51
C THR A 21 6.77 15.21 18.84
N LEU A 22 5.91 14.99 17.84
CA LEU A 22 5.20 16.07 17.16
C LEU A 22 4.20 16.78 18.08
N ALA A 23 3.49 16.03 18.92
CA ALA A 23 2.53 16.58 19.87
C ALA A 23 3.22 17.40 20.98
N ILE A 24 4.41 16.98 21.41
CA ILE A 24 5.24 17.74 22.35
C ILE A 24 5.74 19.05 21.71
N ASP A 25 6.16 19.02 20.44
CA ASP A 25 6.58 20.24 19.73
C ASP A 25 5.43 21.25 19.59
N ARG A 26 4.21 20.77 19.29
CA ARG A 26 3.01 21.62 19.27
C ARG A 26 2.69 22.21 20.65
N ALA A 27 2.68 21.36 21.68
CA ALA A 27 2.41 21.81 23.06
C ALA A 27 3.45 22.82 23.57
N SER A 28 4.70 22.72 23.12
CA SER A 28 5.76 23.70 23.45
C SER A 28 5.42 25.10 22.95
N LYS A 29 4.83 25.20 21.75
CA LYS A 29 4.43 26.47 21.13
C LYS A 29 3.17 27.02 21.76
N ASP A 30 2.19 26.17 22.07
CA ASP A 30 0.92 26.59 22.66
C ASP A 30 1.07 27.07 24.11
N LEU A 31 1.90 26.38 24.89
CA LEU A 31 2.11 26.67 26.32
C LEU A 31 3.31 27.59 26.57
N ASN A 32 4.07 27.96 25.54
CA ASN A 32 5.33 28.73 25.64
C ASN A 32 6.31 28.11 26.66
N MET A 33 6.39 26.78 26.69
CA MET A 33 7.28 26.02 27.57
C MET A 33 8.38 25.35 26.75
N SER A 34 9.55 25.15 27.34
CA SER A 34 10.63 24.46 26.64
C SER A 34 10.29 22.97 26.50
N VAL A 35 10.73 22.36 25.39
CA VAL A 35 10.54 20.93 25.12
C VAL A 35 11.14 20.06 26.24
N SER A 36 12.26 20.51 26.84
CA SER A 36 12.90 19.82 27.96
C SER A 36 12.02 19.79 29.22
N ASP A 37 11.32 20.89 29.52
CA ASP A 37 10.47 20.97 30.73
C ASP A 37 9.26 20.04 30.61
N ILE A 38 8.66 19.98 29.41
CA ILE A 38 7.54 19.07 29.10
C ILE A 38 7.97 17.61 29.23
N LEU A 39 9.18 17.27 28.79
CA LEU A 39 9.72 15.91 28.90
C LEU A 39 10.01 15.50 30.34
N SER A 40 10.48 16.41 31.20
CA SER A 40 10.63 16.13 32.64
C SER A 40 9.28 15.86 33.30
N GLU A 41 8.27 16.70 33.04
CA GLU A 41 6.93 16.51 33.62
C GLU A 41 6.28 15.22 33.13
N LEU A 42 6.48 14.85 31.86
CA LEU A 42 5.97 13.59 31.30
C LEU A 42 6.62 12.37 31.95
N ARG A 43 7.93 12.41 32.22
CA ARG A 43 8.63 11.34 32.94
C ARG A 43 8.16 11.25 34.39
N GLU A 44 7.92 12.37 35.05
CA GLU A 44 7.37 12.39 36.41
C GLU A 44 5.94 11.82 36.45
N PHE A 45 5.14 12.09 35.42
CA PHE A 45 3.78 11.56 35.27
C PHE A 45 3.77 10.05 34.98
N GLU A 46 4.66 9.56 34.12
CA GLU A 46 4.82 8.12 33.83
C GLU A 46 5.30 7.33 35.07
N ASN A 47 6.08 7.95 35.96
CA ASN A 47 6.61 7.33 37.17
C ASN A 47 5.74 7.56 38.44
N GLY A 48 4.63 8.29 38.32
CA GLY A 48 3.66 8.51 39.41
C GLY A 48 2.80 7.27 39.71
N PRO A 49 2.20 7.16 40.92
CA PRO A 49 1.73 5.87 41.42
C PRO A 49 0.43 5.36 40.78
N ALA A 50 0.51 4.10 40.30
CA ALA A 50 -0.53 3.07 40.20
C ALA A 50 -1.68 3.21 39.16
N LYS A 51 -1.51 2.43 38.08
CA LYS A 51 -2.50 1.95 37.10
C LYS A 51 -3.58 1.04 37.74
N PRO A 52 -4.85 1.10 37.29
CA PRO A 52 -5.74 -0.07 37.26
C PRO A 52 -6.19 -0.46 35.83
N PRO A 53 -6.79 -1.66 35.64
CA PRO A 53 -6.50 -2.55 34.52
C PRO A 53 -7.42 -2.41 33.30
N GLN A 54 -6.86 -2.80 32.15
CA GLN A 54 -7.53 -2.94 30.86
C GLN A 54 -8.72 -3.92 30.94
N ALA A 55 -9.92 -3.43 30.63
CA ALA A 55 -11.03 -4.27 30.17
C ALA A 55 -11.11 -4.15 28.64
N LYS A 56 -11.00 -5.29 27.96
CA LYS A 56 -11.01 -5.40 26.49
C LYS A 56 -12.41 -5.11 25.91
N PRO A 57 -12.51 -4.43 24.76
CA PRO A 57 -13.79 -4.02 24.17
C PRO A 57 -14.52 -5.18 23.44
N SER A 58 -15.77 -5.44 23.83
CA SER A 58 -16.83 -5.99 22.96
C SER A 58 -17.58 -4.80 22.36
N SER A 59 -18.04 -4.74 21.11
CA SER A 59 -18.46 -5.78 20.19
C SER A 59 -18.39 -5.22 18.76
N PHE A 60 -18.10 -6.10 17.82
CA PHE A 60 -18.16 -5.91 16.38
C PHE A 60 -19.41 -5.18 15.89
N SER A 61 -19.22 -4.15 15.05
CA SER A 61 -19.98 -3.98 13.81
C SER A 61 -19.20 -3.11 12.83
N ALA A 62 -18.55 -3.74 11.86
CA ALA A 62 -18.26 -3.13 10.57
C ALA A 62 -18.29 -4.28 9.55
N PRO A 63 -19.21 -4.25 8.57
CA PRO A 63 -18.78 -3.63 7.34
C PRO A 63 -19.91 -2.97 6.54
N GLU A 64 -19.75 -1.70 6.19
CA GLU A 64 -20.29 -1.23 4.90
C GLU A 64 -19.11 -0.93 3.98
N ARG A 65 -18.75 -1.93 3.18
CA ARG A 65 -17.99 -1.71 1.95
C ARG A 65 -19.00 -1.51 0.83
N LYS A 66 -18.93 -0.33 0.20
CA LYS A 66 -18.67 -0.17 -1.24
C LYS A 66 -18.70 1.31 -1.61
N SER A 67 -17.54 1.94 -1.78
CA SER A 67 -17.39 2.93 -2.85
C SER A 67 -16.53 2.31 -3.95
N ILE A 68 -17.05 2.36 -5.17
CA ILE A 68 -16.37 2.02 -6.41
C ILE A 68 -15.79 3.36 -6.87
N PHE A 69 -14.51 3.58 -6.56
CA PHE A 69 -13.73 4.80 -6.80
C PHE A 69 -14.32 5.80 -7.81
N LYS A 70 -14.66 7.00 -7.33
CA LYS A 70 -14.71 8.21 -8.16
C LYS A 70 -13.81 9.26 -7.52
N ALA A 71 -12.88 9.80 -8.30
CA ALA A 71 -12.06 10.93 -7.89
C ALA A 71 -12.99 12.12 -7.58
N SER A 72 -12.99 12.58 -6.34
CA SER A 72 -13.54 13.87 -5.99
C SER A 72 -12.51 14.95 -6.34
N GLU A 73 -12.94 16.01 -7.01
CA GLU A 73 -12.17 17.19 -7.44
C GLU A 73 -11.50 18.00 -6.30
N ASN A 74 -11.47 17.47 -5.08
CA ASN A 74 -10.87 18.11 -3.92
C ASN A 74 -9.78 17.19 -3.37
N GLU A 75 -8.59 17.31 -3.96
CA GLU A 75 -7.36 16.70 -3.45
C GLU A 75 -6.97 17.42 -2.16
N GLY A 76 -7.39 16.87 -1.01
CA GLY A 76 -6.84 17.27 0.29
C GLY A 76 -5.42 16.74 0.45
N GLU A 77 -4.59 17.44 1.23
CA GLU A 77 -3.15 17.14 1.47
C GLU A 77 -2.86 15.72 2.01
N ASP A 78 -3.90 14.96 2.42
CA ASP A 78 -3.83 13.58 2.93
C ASP A 78 -4.42 12.53 1.97
N SER A 79 -4.76 12.92 0.73
CA SER A 79 -5.34 12.00 -0.26
C SER A 79 -4.25 11.26 -1.05
N PRO A 80 -4.42 9.95 -1.34
CA PRO A 80 -3.44 9.20 -2.12
C PRO A 80 -3.35 9.78 -3.54
N SER A 81 -2.12 9.98 -4.02
CA SER A 81 -1.89 10.46 -5.38
C SER A 81 -2.40 9.42 -6.39
N PHE A 82 -3.49 9.76 -7.07
CA PHE A 82 -4.05 8.90 -8.12
C PHE A 82 -3.22 9.07 -9.40
N LEU A 83 -2.52 8.00 -9.77
CA LEU A 83 -1.75 8.00 -11.01
C LEU A 83 -2.71 7.99 -12.21
N GLN A 84 -2.58 8.97 -13.10
CA GLN A 84 -3.48 9.13 -14.25
C GLN A 84 -3.41 7.94 -15.23
N ASP A 85 -2.25 7.28 -15.35
CA ASP A 85 -2.03 6.17 -16.29
C ASP A 85 -1.74 4.85 -15.57
N THR A 86 -2.72 4.38 -14.80
CA THR A 86 -2.65 3.10 -14.07
C THR A 86 -2.45 1.89 -15.00
N HIS A 87 -2.75 2.02 -16.30
CA HIS A 87 -2.73 0.90 -17.23
C HIS A 87 -1.30 0.42 -17.55
N LYS A 88 -0.31 1.33 -17.51
CA LYS A 88 1.12 1.00 -17.70
C LYS A 88 1.72 0.13 -16.60
N TYR A 89 1.09 0.12 -15.43
CA TYR A 89 1.55 -0.61 -14.25
C TYR A 89 0.79 -1.93 -14.04
N ARG A 90 -0.10 -2.29 -14.97
CA ARG A 90 -0.77 -3.59 -14.95
C ARG A 90 0.20 -4.66 -15.39
N PHE A 91 0.19 -5.80 -14.69
CA PHE A 91 0.91 -6.99 -15.15
C PHE A 91 0.43 -7.38 -16.55
N THR A 92 1.36 -7.78 -17.41
CA THR A 92 1.07 -8.24 -18.79
C THR A 92 0.34 -9.58 -18.85
N TYR A 93 0.12 -10.21 -17.69
CA TYR A 93 -0.69 -11.40 -17.54
C TYR A 93 -2.18 -11.05 -17.72
N ASP A 94 -2.87 -11.77 -18.61
CA ASP A 94 -4.32 -11.69 -18.79
C ASP A 94 -5.00 -12.73 -17.87
N PRO A 95 -5.65 -12.30 -16.76
CA PRO A 95 -6.29 -13.21 -15.80
C PRO A 95 -7.65 -13.72 -16.25
N SER A 96 -8.12 -13.34 -17.44
CA SER A 96 -9.38 -13.84 -17.97
C SER A 96 -9.35 -15.36 -18.17
N GLN A 97 -10.51 -16.01 -18.09
CA GLN A 97 -10.59 -17.44 -18.40
C GLN A 97 -10.11 -17.76 -19.83
N ALA A 98 -10.29 -16.82 -20.76
CA ALA A 98 -9.78 -16.94 -22.13
C ALA A 98 -8.24 -16.86 -22.18
N GLY A 99 -7.64 -15.97 -21.39
CA GLY A 99 -6.18 -15.88 -21.21
C GLY A 99 -5.60 -17.18 -20.66
N LYS A 100 -6.24 -17.73 -19.63
CA LYS A 100 -5.82 -19.01 -19.04
C LYS A 100 -5.89 -20.18 -20.03
N LYS A 101 -6.98 -20.31 -20.80
CA LYS A 101 -7.11 -21.34 -21.85
C LYS A 101 -6.02 -21.24 -22.93
N ARG A 102 -5.66 -20.02 -23.34
CA ARG A 102 -4.56 -19.80 -24.31
C ARG A 102 -3.22 -20.24 -23.75
N GLN A 103 -2.95 -19.97 -22.47
CA GLN A 103 -1.72 -20.38 -21.79
C GLN A 103 -1.66 -21.89 -21.56
N GLU A 104 -2.79 -22.54 -21.24
CA GLU A 104 -2.90 -23.99 -21.09
C GLU A 104 -2.57 -24.75 -22.38
N GLY A 105 -2.85 -24.15 -23.55
CA GLY A 105 -2.51 -24.74 -24.85
C GLY A 105 -1.05 -24.55 -25.29
N VAL A 106 -0.21 -23.89 -24.50
CA VAL A 106 1.22 -23.71 -24.79
C VAL A 106 2.02 -24.84 -24.13
N GLU A 107 2.58 -25.73 -24.94
CA GLU A 107 3.35 -26.88 -24.46
C GLU A 107 4.86 -26.71 -24.65
N GLN A 108 5.28 -25.91 -25.63
CA GLN A 108 6.68 -25.71 -25.98
C GLN A 108 7.02 -24.22 -26.07
N ALA A 109 8.27 -23.88 -25.80
CA ALA A 109 8.81 -22.55 -26.02
C ALA A 109 9.92 -22.61 -27.08
N ILE A 110 9.83 -21.75 -28.09
CA ILE A 110 10.83 -21.61 -29.16
C ILE A 110 11.27 -20.14 -29.28
N LEU A 111 12.40 -19.92 -29.93
CA LEU A 111 12.87 -18.57 -30.25
C LEU A 111 12.40 -18.19 -31.66
N CYS A 112 11.91 -16.95 -31.82
CA CYS A 112 11.66 -16.40 -33.14
C CYS A 112 12.98 -16.28 -33.92
N PRO A 113 13.07 -16.77 -35.17
CA PRO A 113 14.32 -16.71 -35.95
C PRO A 113 14.73 -15.29 -36.35
N HIS A 114 13.81 -14.32 -36.29
CA HIS A 114 14.08 -12.94 -36.71
C HIS A 114 14.50 -12.01 -35.57
N CYS A 115 13.88 -12.13 -34.39
CA CYS A 115 14.10 -11.20 -33.28
C CYS A 115 14.55 -11.89 -31.98
N ASN A 116 14.72 -13.22 -31.99
CA ASN A 116 15.08 -14.03 -30.83
C ASN A 116 14.13 -13.87 -29.62
N ALA A 117 12.91 -13.36 -29.83
CA ALA A 117 11.89 -13.34 -28.79
C ALA A 117 11.42 -14.77 -28.47
N ALA A 118 11.22 -15.06 -27.18
CA ALA A 118 10.65 -16.34 -26.75
C ALA A 118 9.15 -16.40 -27.05
N LEU A 119 8.73 -17.46 -27.75
CA LEU A 119 7.35 -17.71 -28.17
C LEU A 119 6.87 -19.05 -27.60
N GLY A 120 5.73 -19.01 -26.90
CA GLY A 120 5.00 -20.21 -26.49
C GLY A 120 4.13 -20.73 -27.63
N ILE A 121 4.29 -22.00 -28.00
CA ILE A 121 3.56 -22.65 -29.10
C ILE A 121 2.99 -24.01 -28.67
N PRO A 122 1.88 -24.46 -29.28
CA PRO A 122 1.38 -25.82 -29.10
C PRO A 122 2.32 -26.84 -29.77
N SER A 123 2.24 -28.10 -29.35
CA SER A 123 2.99 -29.23 -29.92
C SER A 123 2.44 -29.72 -31.26
N THR A 124 1.28 -29.22 -31.70
CA THR A 124 0.72 -29.55 -33.00
C THR A 124 1.57 -28.93 -34.11
N ARG A 125 1.89 -29.72 -35.14
CA ARG A 125 2.68 -29.35 -36.32
C ARG A 125 1.96 -29.88 -37.56
N PRO A 126 2.03 -29.21 -38.73
CA PRO A 126 2.71 -27.95 -39.01
C PRO A 126 1.88 -26.73 -38.54
N ILE A 127 2.57 -25.68 -38.07
CA ILE A 127 1.92 -24.44 -37.60
C ILE A 127 2.56 -23.19 -38.21
N LYS A 128 1.72 -22.19 -38.44
CA LYS A 128 2.13 -20.82 -38.78
C LYS A 128 2.02 -19.96 -37.54
N VAL A 129 3.14 -19.36 -37.13
CA VAL A 129 3.23 -18.51 -35.94
C VAL A 129 3.68 -17.12 -36.35
N THR A 130 2.87 -16.12 -36.02
CA THR A 130 3.20 -14.71 -36.17
C THR A 130 3.82 -14.21 -34.86
N CYS A 131 5.05 -13.70 -34.91
CA CYS A 131 5.70 -13.18 -33.72
C CYS A 131 5.07 -11.84 -33.28
N PRO A 132 4.61 -11.68 -32.03
CA PRO A 132 4.05 -10.41 -31.56
C PRO A 132 5.10 -9.29 -31.41
N SER A 133 6.39 -9.62 -31.39
CA SER A 133 7.47 -8.63 -31.24
C SER A 133 7.93 -8.03 -32.56
N CYS A 134 7.94 -8.78 -33.67
CA CYS A 134 8.44 -8.32 -34.97
C CYS A 134 7.43 -8.48 -36.11
N MET A 135 6.24 -9.03 -35.84
CA MET A 135 5.15 -9.25 -36.80
C MET A 135 5.52 -10.13 -38.01
N MET A 136 6.64 -10.85 -37.94
CA MET A 136 7.06 -11.80 -38.98
C MET A 136 6.40 -13.16 -38.76
N ASP A 137 5.99 -13.77 -39.87
CA ASP A 137 5.44 -15.12 -39.91
C ASP A 137 6.56 -16.15 -40.04
N SER A 138 6.46 -17.21 -39.25
CA SER A 138 7.38 -18.35 -39.29
C SER A 138 6.60 -19.66 -39.27
N THR A 139 7.03 -20.60 -40.10
CA THR A 139 6.45 -21.95 -40.21
C THR A 139 7.33 -22.95 -39.48
N PHE A 140 6.74 -23.71 -38.56
CA PHE A 140 7.43 -24.80 -37.86
C PHE A 140 6.80 -26.13 -38.27
N GLU A 141 7.61 -27.00 -38.87
CA GLU A 141 7.17 -28.29 -39.44
C GLU A 141 7.62 -29.51 -38.62
N THR A 142 8.56 -29.34 -37.68
CA THR A 142 9.18 -30.43 -36.89
C THR A 142 9.13 -30.20 -35.39
#